data_AF-A0A8G1U297-F1
#
_entry.id   AF-A0A8G1U297-F1
#
_cell.length_a   1.000
_cell.length_b   1.000
_cell.length_c   1.000
_cell.angle_alpha   90.00
_cell.angle_beta   90.00
_cell.angle_gamma   90.00
#
_symmetry.space_group_name_H-M   'P 1'
#
loop_
_entity.id
_entity.type
_entity.pdbx_description
1 polymer ?
#
loop_
_entity_poly.entity_id
_entity_poly.type
_entity_poly.pdbx_seq_one_letter_code
_entity_poly.pdbx_strand_id
1 'polypeptide(L)'
;MAVTYSPELLALLPHDPDTRLTTEQYQHLLVSREYVLPIFNRGQRATFLFLSTVVNEAPGPIVLLEIVEAGVAAIFRQGGKRIFGVAEKPATITGLVAAVAIYAGVVWIAPPVWAAALCALLAGLACRPVGAIVYRLPFEFMRLIGR
;
A
#
# COMPACT_ATOMS: atom_id res chain seq x y z
N MET A 1 15.67 12.14 -7.84
CA MET A 1 15.91 11.04 -8.79
C MET A 1 15.29 11.46 -10.12
N ALA A 2 16.08 11.59 -11.19
CA ALA A 2 15.53 11.93 -12.51
C ALA A 2 15.00 10.64 -13.13
N VAL A 3 13.70 10.40 -12.98
CA VAL A 3 13.01 9.36 -13.74
C VAL A 3 12.82 9.93 -15.14
N THR A 4 13.32 9.24 -16.15
CA THR A 4 13.16 9.65 -17.56
C THR A 4 12.16 8.73 -18.25
N TYR A 5 11.46 9.26 -19.24
CA TYR A 5 10.62 8.46 -20.12
C TYR A 5 11.48 7.48 -20.94
N SER A 6 10.89 6.37 -21.37
CA SER A 6 11.53 5.44 -22.30
C SER A 6 11.90 6.15 -23.61
N PRO A 7 12.96 5.71 -24.31
CA PRO A 7 13.30 6.24 -25.62
C PRO A 7 12.16 6.05 -26.64
N GLU A 8 11.39 4.97 -26.50
CA GLU A 8 10.23 4.65 -27.35
C GLU A 8 9.10 5.68 -27.14
N LEU A 9 8.77 5.99 -25.88
CA LEU A 9 7.76 7.00 -25.55
C LEU A 9 8.24 8.41 -25.94
N LEU A 10 9.52 8.71 -25.78
CA LEU A 10 10.10 9.99 -26.22
C LEU A 10 10.05 10.15 -27.74
N ALA A 11 10.26 9.07 -28.50
CA ALA A 11 10.14 9.09 -29.95
C ALA A 11 8.70 9.31 -30.42
N LEU A 12 7.71 8.87 -29.63
CA LEU A 12 6.30 9.11 -29.89
C LEU A 12 5.87 10.55 -29.61
N LEU A 13 6.59 11.28 -28.74
CA LEU A 13 6.24 12.63 -28.34
C LEU A 13 6.78 13.69 -29.31
N PRO A 14 6.02 14.76 -29.59
CA PRO A 14 6.52 15.88 -30.36
C PRO A 14 7.68 16.55 -29.63
N HIS A 15 8.69 17.02 -30.37
CA HIS A 15 9.86 17.71 -29.81
C HIS A 15 9.53 19.10 -29.27
N ASP A 16 8.46 19.71 -29.76
CA ASP A 16 7.99 21.03 -29.35
C ASP A 16 6.76 20.88 -28.41
N PRO A 17 6.82 21.40 -27.17
CA PRO A 17 5.73 21.30 -26.20
C PRO A 17 4.43 21.97 -26.64
N ASP A 18 4.48 22.93 -27.58
CA ASP A 18 3.29 23.64 -28.06
C ASP A 18 2.58 22.92 -29.21
N THR A 19 3.15 21.81 -29.70
CA THR A 19 2.56 21.01 -30.78
C THR A 19 1.38 20.19 -30.27
N ARG A 20 0.24 20.27 -30.98
CA ARG A 20 -0.92 19.43 -30.67
C ARG A 20 -0.59 17.96 -30.92
N LEU A 21 -0.84 17.14 -29.90
CA LEU A 21 -0.74 15.69 -29.98
C LEU A 21 -1.77 15.14 -30.98
N THR A 22 -1.37 14.14 -31.75
CA THR A 22 -2.31 13.36 -32.55
C THR A 22 -3.24 12.55 -31.64
N THR A 23 -4.38 12.10 -32.17
CA THR A 23 -5.33 11.27 -31.41
C THR A 23 -4.67 9.99 -30.87
N GLU A 24 -3.79 9.38 -31.66
CA GLU A 24 -3.06 8.16 -31.27
C GLU A 24 -2.07 8.43 -30.13
N GLN A 25 -1.28 9.50 -30.24
CA GLN A 25 -0.36 9.93 -29.18
C GLN A 25 -1.12 10.23 -27.88
N TYR A 26 -2.24 10.95 -27.99
CA TYR A 26 -3.08 11.30 -26.86
C TYR A 26 -3.68 10.06 -26.18
N GLN A 27 -4.20 9.10 -26.95
CA GLN A 27 -4.73 7.85 -26.42
C GLN A 27 -3.65 7.01 -25.74
N HIS A 28 -2.47 6.88 -26.37
CA HIS A 28 -1.36 6.17 -25.77
C HIS A 28 -0.97 6.81 -24.43
N LEU A 29 -0.85 8.13 -24.38
CA LEU A 29 -0.53 8.85 -23.15
C LEU A 29 -1.62 8.77 -22.07
N LEU A 30 -2.86 8.45 -22.39
CA LEU A 30 -3.90 8.26 -21.38
C LEU A 30 -3.84 6.87 -20.74
N VAL A 31 -3.34 5.87 -21.47
CA VAL A 31 -3.44 4.46 -21.07
C VAL A 31 -2.10 3.89 -20.62
N SER A 32 -0.97 4.34 -21.19
CA SER A 32 0.37 3.83 -20.91
C SER A 32 1.35 4.92 -20.47
N ARG A 33 2.26 4.51 -19.59
CA ARG A 33 3.39 5.31 -19.12
C ARG A 33 4.60 4.39 -18.99
N GLU A 34 5.68 4.78 -19.66
CA GLU A 34 6.92 4.02 -19.69
C GLU A 34 8.05 4.84 -19.08
N TYR A 35 8.83 4.22 -18.20
CA TYR A 35 9.88 4.88 -17.45
C TYR A 35 11.15 4.04 -17.43
N VAL A 36 12.29 4.70 -17.52
CA VAL A 36 13.60 4.08 -17.31
C VAL A 36 14.05 4.37 -15.88
N LEU A 37 14.32 3.30 -15.13
CA LEU A 37 14.79 3.39 -13.75
C LEU A 37 16.25 2.94 -13.66
N PRO A 38 17.16 3.75 -13.08
CA PRO A 38 18.54 3.32 -12.85
C PRO A 38 18.62 2.28 -11.72
N ILE A 39 19.48 1.28 -11.92
CA ILE A 39 19.55 0.03 -11.13
C ILE A 39 20.31 0.20 -9.80
N PHE A 40 21.22 1.17 -9.71
CA PHE A 40 22.12 1.35 -8.55
C PHE A 40 21.53 2.18 -7.42
N ASN A 41 20.34 1.81 -6.95
CA ASN A 41 19.64 2.51 -5.89
C ASN A 41 19.41 1.64 -4.67
N ARG A 42 20.49 1.29 -3.95
CA ARG A 42 20.36 0.68 -2.62
C ARG A 42 19.60 1.65 -1.71
N GLY A 43 18.38 1.26 -1.33
CA GLY A 43 17.54 1.99 -0.37
C GLY A 43 16.61 3.06 -0.97
N GLN A 44 16.60 3.30 -2.29
CA GLN A 44 15.65 4.25 -2.88
C GLN A 44 14.38 3.54 -3.38
N ARG A 45 13.24 4.22 -3.27
CA ARG A 45 11.92 3.69 -3.66
C ARG A 45 11.33 4.54 -4.78
N ALA A 46 11.15 3.94 -5.96
CA ALA A 46 10.30 4.53 -6.99
C ALA A 46 8.83 4.33 -6.60
N THR A 47 8.06 5.41 -6.57
CA THR A 47 6.62 5.38 -6.29
C THR A 47 5.90 5.97 -7.47
N PHE A 48 5.04 5.17 -8.10
CA PHE A 48 4.22 5.59 -9.22
C PHE A 48 2.81 5.83 -8.74
N LEU A 49 2.28 7.02 -9.03
CA LEU A 49 0.88 7.34 -8.83
C LEU A 49 0.19 7.24 -10.19
N PHE A 50 -0.77 6.33 -10.30
CA PHE A 50 -1.60 6.21 -11.49
C PHE A 50 -2.95 6.85 -11.20
N LEU A 51 -3.33 7.83 -12.00
CA LEU A 51 -4.71 8.30 -12.01
C LEU A 51 -5.52 7.26 -12.77
N SER A 52 -6.33 6.50 -12.04
CA SER A 52 -7.14 5.45 -12.61
C SER A 52 -8.60 5.83 -12.51
N THR A 53 -9.34 5.71 -13.62
CA THR A 53 -10.80 5.86 -13.66
C THR A 53 -11.51 4.55 -13.35
N VAL A 54 -10.80 3.54 -12.81
CA VAL A 54 -11.34 2.20 -12.53
C VAL A 54 -12.66 2.32 -11.76
N VAL A 55 -13.74 2.04 -12.48
CA VAL A 55 -15.05 1.71 -11.96
C VAL A 55 -14.89 0.43 -11.15
N ASN A 56 -15.53 0.33 -10.00
CA ASN A 56 -15.43 -0.80 -9.06
C ASN A 56 -15.29 -2.15 -9.79
N GLU A 57 -14.37 -3.00 -9.31
CA GLU A 57 -14.12 -4.39 -9.74
C GLU A 57 -13.18 -4.63 -10.95
N ALA A 58 -12.67 -3.60 -11.63
CA ALA A 58 -11.67 -3.85 -12.68
C ALA A 58 -10.30 -4.28 -12.09
N PRO A 59 -9.54 -5.16 -12.78
CA PRO A 59 -8.16 -5.46 -12.41
C PRO A 59 -7.35 -4.14 -12.35
N GLY A 60 -6.59 -3.96 -11.27
CA GLY A 60 -5.78 -2.77 -11.07
C GLY A 60 -4.73 -2.57 -12.17
N PRO A 61 -4.01 -1.43 -12.18
CA PRO A 61 -3.02 -1.13 -13.20
C PRO A 61 -1.97 -2.24 -13.31
N ILE A 62 -1.69 -2.68 -14.54
CA ILE A 62 -0.67 -3.68 -14.82
C ILE A 62 0.67 -2.95 -14.88
N VAL A 63 1.61 -3.39 -14.05
CA VAL A 63 2.99 -2.92 -14.09
C VAL A 63 3.82 -3.97 -14.80
N LEU A 64 4.27 -3.64 -16.00
CA LEU A 64 5.23 -4.43 -16.77
C LEU A 64 6.63 -3.94 -16.43
N LEU A 65 7.56 -4.87 -16.21
CA LEU A 65 8.95 -4.55 -15.88
C LEU A 65 9.87 -5.41 -16.74
N GLU A 66 10.73 -4.73 -17.48
CA GLU A 66 11.80 -5.33 -18.25
C GLU A 66 13.15 -4.96 -17.62
N ILE A 67 14.06 -5.92 -17.55
CA ILE A 67 15.39 -5.74 -16.98
C ILE A 67 16.39 -5.76 -18.13
N VAL A 68 17.01 -4.61 -18.39
CA VAL A 68 17.96 -4.45 -19.50
C VAL A 68 19.37 -4.94 -19.13
N GLU A 69 19.76 -4.83 -17.85
CA GLU A 69 21.11 -5.22 -17.39
C GLU A 69 21.21 -6.69 -17.00
N ALA A 70 22.30 -7.32 -17.41
CA ALA A 70 22.61 -8.69 -17.02
C ALA A 70 22.93 -8.78 -15.52
N GLY A 71 22.37 -9.79 -14.84
CA GLY A 71 22.64 -10.08 -13.42
C GLY A 71 21.70 -9.41 -12.42
N VAL A 72 20.68 -8.68 -12.88
CA VAL A 72 19.64 -8.11 -12.01
C VAL A 72 18.41 -9.01 -12.00
N ALA A 73 17.89 -9.33 -10.81
CA ALA A 73 16.66 -10.09 -10.65
C ALA A 73 15.56 -9.21 -10.03
N ALA A 74 14.40 -9.15 -10.68
CA ALA A 74 13.21 -8.52 -10.10
C ALA A 74 12.41 -9.53 -9.31
N ILE A 75 12.10 -9.19 -8.06
CA ILE A 75 11.23 -9.99 -7.20
C ILE A 75 9.92 -9.25 -7.07
N PHE A 76 8.86 -9.79 -7.67
CA PHE A 76 7.51 -9.28 -7.45
C PHE A 76 7.12 -9.53 -5.99
N ARG A 77 6.86 -8.45 -5.25
CA ARG A 77 6.32 -8.51 -3.89
C ARG A 77 4.95 -7.86 -3.91
N GLN A 78 3.92 -8.69 -3.99
CA GLN A 78 2.54 -8.19 -3.86
C GLN A 78 2.41 -7.47 -2.51
N GLY A 79 1.87 -6.25 -2.54
CA GLY A 79 1.51 -5.55 -1.31
C GLY A 79 0.48 -6.39 -0.58
N GLY A 80 0.90 -7.07 0.50
CA GLY A 80 -0.01 -7.87 1.31
C GLY A 80 -1.15 -7.00 1.84
N LYS A 81 -2.30 -7.62 2.13
CA LYS A 81 -3.48 -6.92 2.65
C LYS A 81 -3.07 -6.05 3.86
N ARG A 82 -3.47 -4.78 3.85
CA ARG A 82 -3.14 -3.82 4.91
C ARG A 82 -4.40 -3.33 5.58
N ILE A 83 -4.36 -3.21 6.89
CA ILE A 83 -5.43 -2.65 7.73
C ILE A 83 -4.88 -1.36 8.33
N PHE A 84 -5.47 -0.21 7.98
CA PHE A 84 -4.97 1.13 8.36
C PHE A 84 -3.46 1.36 8.09
N GLY A 85 -2.94 0.79 6.99
CA GLY A 85 -1.54 0.91 6.58
C GLY A 85 -0.58 -0.11 7.22
N VAL A 86 -1.04 -0.88 8.21
CA VAL A 86 -0.29 -1.97 8.86
C VAL A 86 -0.53 -3.28 8.11
N ALA A 87 0.48 -4.14 8.00
CA ALA A 87 0.28 -5.48 7.41
C ALA A 87 -0.75 -6.29 8.21
N GLU A 88 -1.57 -7.08 7.53
CA GLU A 88 -2.67 -7.83 8.16
C GLU A 88 -2.21 -8.81 9.24
N LYS A 89 -1.11 -9.54 9.02
CA LYS A 89 -0.57 -10.51 9.99
C LYS A 89 -0.25 -9.87 11.34
N PRO A 90 0.61 -8.82 11.44
CA PRO A 90 0.89 -8.20 12.73
C PRO A 90 -0.36 -7.55 13.35
N ALA A 91 -1.22 -6.89 12.56
CA ALA A 91 -2.45 -6.29 13.08
C ALA A 91 -3.42 -7.33 13.68
N THR A 92 -3.47 -8.53 13.09
CA THR A 92 -4.32 -9.62 13.61
C THR A 92 -3.74 -10.20 14.90
N ILE A 93 -2.42 -10.40 14.97
CA ILE A 93 -1.76 -10.93 16.18
C ILE A 93 -1.92 -9.94 17.35
N THR A 94 -1.64 -8.65 17.13
CA THR A 94 -1.79 -7.64 18.19
C THR A 94 -3.25 -7.46 18.62
N GLY A 95 -4.18 -7.51 17.67
CA GLY A 95 -5.61 -7.48 17.95
C GLY A 95 -6.05 -8.66 18.81
N LEU A 96 -5.55 -9.87 18.51
CA LEU A 96 -5.88 -11.07 19.27
C LEU A 96 -5.38 -10.98 20.71
N VAL A 97 -4.15 -10.52 20.91
CA VAL A 97 -3.59 -10.30 22.26
C VAL A 97 -4.42 -9.28 23.05
N ALA A 98 -4.83 -8.18 22.41
CA ALA A 98 -5.70 -7.18 23.04
C ALA A 98 -7.07 -7.76 23.40
N ALA A 99 -7.68 -8.56 22.53
CA ALA A 99 -8.96 -9.21 22.80
C ALA A 99 -8.87 -10.20 23.97
N VAL A 100 -7.79 -10.97 24.07
CA VAL A 100 -7.52 -11.87 25.21
C VAL A 100 -7.37 -11.08 26.51
N ALA A 101 -6.66 -9.95 26.49
CA ALA A 101 -6.51 -9.09 27.67
C ALA A 101 -7.85 -8.49 28.13
N ILE A 102 -8.69 -8.05 27.19
CA ILE A 102 -10.05 -7.57 27.49
C ILE A 102 -10.88 -8.69 28.11
N TYR A 103 -10.83 -9.90 27.54
CA TYR A 103 -11.55 -11.04 28.08
C TYR A 103 -11.11 -11.39 29.51
N ALA A 104 -9.81 -11.40 29.78
CA ALA A 104 -9.29 -11.61 31.13
C ALA A 104 -9.78 -10.54 32.13
N GLY A 105 -9.84 -9.26 31.70
CA GLY A 105 -10.39 -8.18 32.51
C GLY A 105 -11.89 -8.32 32.79
N VAL A 106 -12.67 -8.75 31.78
CA VAL A 106 -14.11 -9.03 31.94
C VAL A 106 -14.33 -10.17 32.96
N VAL A 107 -13.55 -11.25 32.87
CA VAL A 107 -13.63 -12.36 33.84
C VAL A 107 -13.30 -11.88 35.25
N TRP A 108 -12.31 -11.00 35.41
CA TRP A 108 -11.92 -10.46 36.72
C TRP A 108 -13.01 -9.61 37.37
N ILE A 109 -13.68 -8.76 36.60
CA ILE A 109 -14.73 -7.85 37.11
C ILE A 109 -16.03 -8.61 37.41
N ALA A 110 -16.19 -9.81 36.85
CA ALA A 110 -17.39 -10.66 36.99
C ALA A 110 -18.72 -9.92 36.72
N PRO A 111 -18.88 -9.23 35.57
CA PRO A 111 -20.12 -8.55 35.22
C PRO A 111 -21.25 -9.56 34.92
N PRO A 112 -22.51 -9.11 34.86
CA PRO A 112 -23.62 -9.96 34.47
C PRO A 112 -23.39 -10.58 33.08
N VAL A 113 -23.88 -11.81 32.90
CA VAL A 113 -23.58 -12.68 31.74
C VAL A 113 -23.82 -11.98 30.40
N TRP A 114 -24.91 -11.21 30.29
CA TRP A 114 -25.25 -10.48 29.06
C TRP A 114 -24.20 -9.42 28.70
N ALA A 115 -23.64 -8.73 29.70
CA ALA A 115 -22.63 -7.69 29.48
C ALA A 115 -21.28 -8.33 29.12
N ALA A 116 -20.92 -9.44 29.76
CA ALA A 116 -19.73 -10.21 29.42
C ALA A 116 -19.76 -10.69 27.96
N ALA A 117 -20.90 -11.24 27.53
CA ALA A 117 -21.10 -11.72 26.15
C ALA A 117 -21.01 -10.58 25.12
N LEU A 118 -21.64 -9.43 25.41
CA LEU A 118 -21.57 -8.26 24.54
C LEU A 118 -20.13 -7.74 24.41
N CYS A 119 -19.40 -7.62 25.51
CA CYS A 119 -18.00 -7.19 25.51
C CYS A 119 -17.11 -8.15 24.71
N ALA A 120 -17.28 -9.47 24.87
CA ALA A 120 -16.51 -10.45 24.13
C ALA A 120 -16.78 -10.38 22.61
N LEU A 121 -18.04 -10.21 22.22
CA LEU A 121 -18.44 -10.08 20.82
C LEU A 121 -17.84 -8.81 20.19
N LEU A 122 -17.96 -7.66 20.87
CA LEU A 122 -17.40 -6.40 20.40
C LEU A 122 -15.88 -6.44 20.30
N ALA A 123 -15.20 -7.04 21.28
CA ALA A 123 -13.75 -7.22 21.27
C ALA A 123 -13.30 -8.11 20.09
N GLY A 124 -14.02 -9.19 19.81
CA GLY A 124 -13.74 -10.07 18.66
C GLY A 124 -13.97 -9.38 17.32
N LEU A 125 -15.08 -8.65 17.17
CA LEU A 125 -15.43 -7.94 15.94
C LEU A 125 -14.43 -6.80 15.65
N ALA A 126 -14.06 -6.05 16.67
CA ALA A 126 -13.14 -4.91 16.56
C ALA A 126 -11.66 -5.30 16.68
N CYS A 127 -11.33 -6.60 16.81
CA CYS A 127 -9.97 -7.10 16.99
C CYS A 127 -8.99 -6.59 15.93
N ARG A 128 -9.37 -6.66 14.65
CA ARG A 128 -8.55 -6.19 13.52
C ARG A 128 -8.28 -4.68 13.51
N PRO A 129 -9.31 -3.79 13.57
CA PRO A 129 -9.08 -2.35 13.60
C PRO A 129 -8.34 -1.90 14.86
N VAL A 130 -8.67 -2.46 16.03
CA VAL A 130 -7.99 -2.15 17.30
C VAL A 130 -6.52 -2.58 17.26
N GLY A 131 -6.25 -3.81 16.79
CA GLY A 131 -4.89 -4.33 16.67
C GLY A 131 -4.00 -3.50 15.73
N ALA A 132 -4.57 -2.98 14.64
CA ALA A 132 -3.87 -2.08 13.74
C ALA A 132 -3.49 -0.74 14.40
N ILE A 133 -4.40 -0.16 15.20
CA ILE A 133 -4.15 1.11 15.93
C ILE A 133 -3.08 0.91 17.00
N VAL A 134 -3.23 -0.13 17.83
CA VAL A 134 -2.28 -0.45 18.90
C VAL A 134 -0.88 -0.72 18.34
N TYR A 135 -0.79 -1.45 17.23
CA TYR A 135 0.50 -1.70 16.58
C TYR A 135 1.12 -0.43 16.01
N ARG A 136 0.32 0.50 15.48
CA ARG A 136 0.81 1.71 14.80
C ARG A 136 1.21 2.83 15.77
N LEU A 137 0.53 2.94 16.92
CA LEU A 137 0.78 3.95 17.97
C LEU A 137 2.27 4.13 18.34
N PRO A 138 3.05 3.09 18.69
CA PRO A 138 4.45 3.27 19.08
C PRO A 138 5.32 3.81 17.94
N PHE A 139 5.05 3.43 16.70
CA PHE A 139 5.78 3.95 15.54
C PHE A 139 5.47 5.42 15.25
N GLU A 140 4.21 5.84 15.43
CA GLU A 140 3.87 7.27 15.33
C GLU A 140 4.43 8.09 16.49
N PHE A 141 4.43 7.54 17.70
CA PHE A 141 5.01 8.21 18.86
C PHE A 141 6.52 8.41 18.71
N MET A 142 7.26 7.39 18.25
CA MET A 142 8.67 7.53 17.92
C MET A 142 8.92 8.53 16.79
N ARG A 143 8.02 8.63 15.81
CA ARG A 143 8.12 9.61 14.72
C ARG A 143 7.89 11.05 15.20
N LEU A 144 7.08 11.24 16.24
CA LEU A 144 6.84 12.55 16.87
C LEU A 144 7.98 12.96 17.80
N ILE A 145 8.63 12.01 18.49
CA ILE A 145 9.78 12.25 19.38
C ILE A 145 11.09 12.41 18.60
N GLY A 146 11.23 11.75 17.44
CA GLY A 146 12.41 11.85 16.57
C GLY A 146 12.45 13.08 15.66
N ARG A 147 11.67 14.11 15.99
CA ARG A 147 11.68 15.46 15.38
C ARG A 147 12.06 16.48 16.44
#